data_AF-A0A384AI74-F1
#
_entry.id   AF-A0A384AI74-F1
#
_cell.length_a   1.000
_cell.length_b   1.000
_cell.length_c   1.000
_cell.angle_alpha   90.00
_cell.angle_beta   90.00
_cell.angle_gamma   90.00
#
_symmetry.space_group_name_H-M   'P 1'
#
loop_
_entity.id
_entity.type
_entity.pdbx_description
1 polymer ?
#
loop_
_entity_poly.entity_id
_entity_poly.type
_entity_poly.pdbx_seq_one_letter_code
_entity_poly.pdbx_strand_id
1 'polypeptide(L)'
;MSRREGSLEDPQADSSISPLPHLESKIQQTHSLARLLTKYAEQLLQEYVQHQGDPFGLPGFSPPRLPVADLPAAAAVAAATATAGVFPAKVLGLRVCGLYREWVSRTEADLGQLAPGGPA
;
A
#
# COMPACT_ATOMS: atom_id res chain seq x y z
N MET A 1 -27.31 -26.74 -59.07
CA MET A 1 -25.95 -26.17 -58.85
C MET A 1 -26.14 -24.76 -58.31
N SER A 2 -26.10 -24.59 -56.98
CA SER A 2 -26.29 -23.29 -56.32
C SER A 2 -24.94 -22.66 -56.02
N ARG A 3 -24.69 -21.47 -56.56
CA ARG A 3 -23.60 -20.59 -56.13
C ARG A 3 -24.26 -19.37 -55.48
N ARG A 4 -24.19 -19.27 -54.15
CA ARG A 4 -24.52 -18.05 -53.39
C ARG A 4 -23.20 -17.40 -53.00
N GLU A 5 -23.00 -16.19 -53.52
CA GLU A 5 -22.04 -15.23 -52.98
C GLU A 5 -22.71 -14.44 -51.85
N GLY A 6 -21.90 -13.93 -50.92
CA GLY A 6 -22.30 -12.84 -50.04
C GLY A 6 -22.40 -13.21 -48.57
N SER A 7 -21.30 -12.97 -47.84
CA SER A 7 -21.24 -12.06 -46.69
C SER A 7 -20.15 -12.56 -45.73
N LEU A 8 -18.96 -11.96 -45.85
CA LEU A 8 -18.01 -11.92 -44.75
C LEU A 8 -18.67 -11.08 -43.65
N GLU A 9 -19.34 -11.75 -42.71
CA GLU A 9 -19.63 -11.13 -41.43
C GLU A 9 -18.32 -11.16 -40.64
N ASP A 10 -17.60 -10.04 -40.73
CA ASP A 10 -16.50 -9.68 -39.83
C ASP A 10 -17.00 -9.84 -38.38
N PRO A 11 -16.28 -10.54 -37.49
CA PRO A 11 -16.64 -10.60 -36.09
C PRO A 11 -16.49 -9.21 -35.49
N GLN A 12 -17.63 -8.53 -35.39
CA GLN A 12 -18.01 -7.55 -34.38
C GLN A 12 -16.85 -7.05 -33.53
N ALA A 13 -16.28 -5.93 -34.01
CA ALA A 13 -15.63 -4.88 -33.25
C ALA A 13 -15.20 -5.32 -31.85
N ASP A 14 -14.02 -5.92 -31.80
CA ASP A 14 -13.18 -5.92 -30.62
C ASP A 14 -13.20 -4.48 -30.10
N SER A 15 -13.87 -4.27 -28.97
CA SER A 15 -14.04 -2.97 -28.36
C SER A 15 -12.65 -2.49 -27.98
N SER A 16 -12.01 -1.77 -28.90
CA SER A 16 -10.73 -1.10 -28.73
C SER A 16 -10.93 0.05 -27.76
N ILE A 17 -11.13 -0.30 -26.48
CA ILE A 17 -10.84 0.59 -25.38
C ILE A 17 -9.36 0.90 -25.54
N SER A 18 -9.04 2.10 -26.02
CA SER A 18 -7.66 2.55 -26.12
C SER A 18 -6.98 2.29 -24.77
N PRO A 19 -5.92 1.44 -24.72
CA PRO A 19 -5.37 0.96 -23.45
C PRO A 19 -4.71 2.07 -22.63
N LEU A 20 -4.30 3.16 -23.28
CA LEU A 20 -3.60 4.28 -22.68
C LEU A 20 -4.49 5.12 -21.71
N PRO A 21 -5.65 5.67 -22.11
CA PRO A 21 -6.50 6.44 -21.19
C PRO A 21 -7.06 5.60 -20.03
N HIS A 22 -7.32 4.32 -20.27
CA HIS A 22 -7.75 3.41 -19.20
C HIS A 22 -6.63 3.15 -18.19
N LEU A 23 -5.38 3.02 -18.64
CA LEU A 23 -4.23 2.88 -17.76
C LEU A 23 -3.95 4.17 -16.97
N GLU A 24 -4.01 5.34 -17.61
CA GLU A 24 -3.80 6.63 -16.95
C GLU A 24 -4.81 6.87 -15.81
N SER A 25 -6.10 6.60 -16.07
CA SER A 25 -7.13 6.70 -15.03
C SER A 25 -6.87 5.74 -13.84
N LYS A 26 -6.37 4.52 -14.09
CA LYS A 26 -5.96 3.59 -13.02
C LYS A 26 -4.74 4.08 -12.26
N ILE A 27 -3.76 4.67 -12.93
CA ILE A 27 -2.58 5.26 -12.27
C ILE A 27 -3.03 6.40 -11.35
N GLN A 28 -3.87 7.31 -11.84
CA GLN A 28 -4.41 8.42 -11.04
C GLN A 28 -5.25 7.94 -9.86
N GLN A 29 -6.08 6.92 -10.06
CA GLN A 29 -6.88 6.31 -8.99
C GLN A 29 -5.98 5.68 -7.92
N THR A 30 -5.00 4.89 -8.34
CA THR A 30 -4.06 4.21 -7.41
C THR A 30 -3.23 5.23 -6.64
N HIS A 31 -2.75 6.30 -7.29
CA HIS A 31 -2.04 7.39 -6.64
C HIS A 31 -2.92 8.10 -5.59
N SER A 32 -4.18 8.37 -5.93
CA SER A 32 -5.14 8.98 -4.99
C SER A 32 -5.38 8.10 -3.75
N LEU A 33 -5.45 6.79 -3.94
CA LEU A 33 -5.55 5.82 -2.84
C LEU A 33 -4.27 5.76 -2.00
N ALA A 34 -3.09 5.73 -2.63
CA ALA A 34 -1.82 5.76 -1.93
C ALA A 34 -1.69 7.02 -1.04
N ARG A 35 -2.04 8.19 -1.59
CA ARG A 35 -2.08 9.45 -0.82
C ARG A 35 -3.05 9.42 0.35
N LEU A 36 -4.20 8.75 0.21
CA LEU A 36 -5.13 8.56 1.31
C LEU A 36 -4.54 7.64 2.38
N LEU A 37 -3.93 6.53 1.97
CA LEU A 37 -3.27 5.60 2.87
C LEU A 37 -2.09 6.24 3.60
N THR A 38 -1.35 7.16 2.99
CA THR A 38 -0.27 7.91 3.66
C THR A 38 -0.83 8.66 4.88
N LYS A 39 -1.94 9.38 4.71
CA LYS A 39 -2.61 10.12 5.79
C LYS A 39 -3.10 9.18 6.89
N TYR A 40 -3.68 8.04 6.53
CA TYR A 40 -4.15 7.07 7.52
C TYR A 40 -3.01 6.33 8.21
N ALA A 41 -1.88 6.08 7.54
CA ALA A 41 -0.71 5.46 8.17
C ALA A 41 -0.06 6.40 9.20
N GLU A 42 -0.04 7.71 8.94
CA GLU A 42 0.35 8.71 9.93
C GLU A 42 -0.56 8.71 11.16
N GLN A 43 -1.87 8.76 10.94
CA GLN A 43 -2.86 8.70 12.01
C GLN A 43 -2.76 7.41 12.82
N LEU A 44 -2.63 6.25 12.15
CA LEU A 44 -2.48 4.96 12.80
C LEU A 44 -1.25 4.93 13.72
N LEU A 45 -0.12 5.45 13.26
CA LEU A 45 1.09 5.51 14.08
C LEU A 45 0.91 6.44 15.29
N GLN A 46 0.27 7.60 15.09
CA GLN A 46 -0.02 8.54 16.16
C GLN A 46 -0.94 7.91 17.21
N GLU A 47 -2.07 7.34 16.79
CA GLU A 47 -3.02 6.65 17.67
C GLU A 47 -2.34 5.48 18.40
N TYR A 48 -1.48 4.74 17.72
CA TYR A 48 -0.70 3.67 18.34
C TYR A 48 0.14 4.20 19.51
N VAL A 49 0.92 5.26 19.27
CA VAL A 49 1.78 5.89 20.29
C VAL A 49 0.93 6.40 21.46
N GLN A 50 -0.17 7.09 21.18
CA GLN A 50 -1.07 7.62 22.20
C GLN A 50 -1.68 6.50 23.06
N HIS A 51 -2.15 5.43 22.44
CA HIS A 51 -2.71 4.28 23.15
C HIS A 51 -1.68 3.51 23.98
N GLN A 52 -0.41 3.48 23.55
CA GLN A 52 0.64 2.82 24.33
C GLN A 52 1.07 3.62 25.56
N GLY A 53 0.95 4.95 25.52
CA GLY A 53 1.37 5.85 26.58
C GLY A 53 2.89 5.83 26.80
N ASP A 54 3.33 6.20 28.00
CA ASP A 54 4.75 6.18 28.34
C ASP A 54 5.33 4.75 28.32
N PRO A 55 6.57 4.55 27.80
CA PRO A 55 7.51 5.58 27.34
C PRO A 55 7.34 5.99 25.86
N PHE A 56 6.40 5.41 25.11
CA PHE A 56 6.26 5.61 23.66
C PHE A 56 5.84 7.03 23.28
N GLY A 57 5.04 7.68 24.13
CA GLY A 57 4.59 9.06 23.94
C GLY A 57 5.61 10.12 24.37
N LEU A 58 6.71 9.73 25.02
CA LEU A 58 7.71 10.68 25.51
C LEU A 58 8.55 11.26 24.35
N PRO A 59 8.77 12.59 24.32
CA PRO A 59 9.66 13.18 23.34
C PRO A 59 11.08 12.62 23.50
N GLY A 60 11.67 12.15 22.39
CA GLY A 60 13.03 11.60 22.38
C GLY A 60 13.14 10.13 22.78
N PHE A 61 12.02 9.45 23.08
CA PHE A 61 12.04 8.01 23.25
C PHE A 61 12.42 7.32 21.93
N SER A 62 13.52 6.56 21.97
CA SER A 62 13.97 5.73 20.85
C SER A 62 13.86 4.26 21.26
N PRO A 63 12.81 3.55 20.83
CA PRO A 63 12.62 2.16 21.21
C PRO A 63 13.72 1.26 20.63
N PRO A 64 14.01 0.11 21.27
CA PRO A 64 14.94 -0.88 20.74
C PRO A 64 14.56 -1.31 19.32
N ARG A 65 15.55 -1.41 18.43
CA ARG A 65 15.33 -1.90 17.06
C ARG A 65 15.20 -3.42 17.06
N LEU A 66 13.99 -3.93 17.26
CA LEU A 66 13.71 -5.37 17.19
C LEU A 66 13.65 -5.83 15.74
N PRO A 67 14.49 -6.76 15.26
CA PRO A 67 14.50 -7.20 13.87
C PRO A 67 13.10 -7.67 13.46
N VAL A 68 12.56 -7.06 12.42
CA VAL A 68 11.42 -7.62 11.69
C VAL A 68 12.10 -8.50 10.66
N ALA A 69 12.22 -9.80 10.92
CA ALA A 69 12.61 -10.76 9.89
C ALA A 69 11.71 -10.56 8.67
N ASP A 70 12.19 -10.89 7.46
CA ASP A 70 11.43 -10.80 6.20
C ASP A 70 9.96 -11.11 6.46
N LEU A 71 9.10 -10.08 6.36
CA LEU A 71 7.78 -10.00 7.01
C LEU A 71 7.15 -11.40 7.11
N PRO A 72 7.20 -12.07 8.28
CA PRO A 72 6.56 -13.35 8.41
C PRO A 72 5.04 -13.10 8.28
N ALA A 73 4.28 -14.07 7.78
CA ALA A 73 2.83 -13.93 7.61
C ALA A 73 2.21 -13.28 8.86
N ALA A 74 1.22 -12.39 8.71
CA ALA A 74 0.65 -11.62 9.83
C ALA A 74 0.31 -12.47 11.08
N ALA A 75 -0.04 -13.74 10.89
CA ALA A 75 -0.26 -14.73 11.94
C ALA A 75 1.00 -15.09 12.76
N ALA A 76 2.17 -15.17 12.13
CA ALA A 76 3.45 -15.43 12.80
C ALA A 76 3.94 -14.23 13.62
N VAL A 77 3.64 -13.00 13.16
CA VAL A 77 3.87 -11.77 13.95
C VAL A 77 3.02 -11.78 15.23
N ALA A 78 1.74 -12.16 15.11
CA ALA A 78 0.82 -12.26 16.25
C ALA A 78 1.19 -13.38 17.26
N ALA A 79 1.73 -14.49 16.78
CA ALA A 79 2.19 -15.58 17.65
C ALA A 79 3.50 -15.22 18.39
N ALA A 80 4.43 -14.53 17.73
CA ALA A 80 5.69 -14.08 18.33
C ALA A 80 5.48 -12.98 19.39
N THR A 81 4.49 -12.09 19.20
CA THR A 81 4.12 -11.10 20.21
C THR A 81 3.47 -11.73 21.45
N ALA A 82 2.79 -12.86 21.32
CA ALA A 82 2.19 -13.56 22.46
C ALA A 82 3.24 -14.15 23.43
N THR A 83 4.44 -14.49 22.94
CA THR A 83 5.49 -15.11 23.75
C THR A 83 6.55 -14.12 24.28
N ALA A 84 6.73 -12.96 23.63
CA ALA A 84 7.81 -12.02 23.93
C ALA A 84 7.54 -11.03 25.09
N GLY A 85 6.41 -11.16 25.80
CA GLY A 85 6.01 -10.19 26.82
C GLY A 85 5.47 -8.88 26.23
N VAL A 86 4.80 -8.08 27.07
CA VAL A 86 3.98 -6.95 26.61
C VAL A 86 4.82 -5.83 25.99
N PHE A 87 5.96 -5.48 26.57
CA PHE A 87 6.77 -4.36 26.09
C PHE A 87 7.42 -4.63 24.72
N PRO A 88 8.10 -5.77 24.47
CA PRO A 88 8.59 -6.12 23.13
C PRO A 88 7.48 -6.20 22.08
N ALA A 89 6.28 -6.67 22.46
CA ALA A 89 5.13 -6.66 21.57
C ALA A 89 4.70 -5.23 21.18
N LYS A 90 4.73 -4.30 22.13
CA LYS A 90 4.46 -2.87 21.87
C LYS A 90 5.53 -2.23 20.96
N VAL A 91 6.81 -2.57 21.18
CA VAL A 91 7.91 -2.11 20.32
C VAL A 91 7.76 -2.65 18.89
N LEU A 92 7.34 -3.91 18.74
CA LEU A 92 7.09 -4.49 17.42
C LEU A 92 5.93 -3.80 16.70
N GLY A 93 4.81 -3.56 17.40
CA GLY A 93 3.65 -2.87 16.81
C GLY A 93 3.98 -1.45 16.35
N LEU A 94 4.78 -0.70 17.15
CA LEU A 94 5.29 0.60 16.73
C LEU A 94 6.13 0.48 15.44
N ARG A 95 7.02 -0.52 15.37
CA ARG A 95 7.88 -0.74 14.21
C ARG A 95 7.07 -1.10 12.96
N VAL A 96 6.04 -1.94 13.09
CA VAL A 96 5.14 -2.28 11.98
C VAL A 96 4.40 -1.05 11.47
N CYS A 97 3.83 -0.23 12.36
CA CYS A 97 3.15 1.01 11.97
C CYS A 97 4.11 1.98 11.25
N GLY A 98 5.34 2.13 11.76
CA GLY A 98 6.36 2.96 11.15
C GLY A 98 6.79 2.48 9.76
N LEU A 99 7.04 1.18 9.61
CA LEU A 99 7.39 0.57 8.32
C LEU A 99 6.24 0.67 7.31
N TYR A 100 5.00 0.47 7.74
CA TYR A 100 3.83 0.62 6.88
C TYR A 100 3.72 2.05 6.35
N ARG A 101 3.85 3.05 7.22
CA ARG A 101 3.86 4.47 6.82
C ARG A 101 4.95 4.75 5.78
N GLU A 102 6.18 4.32 6.05
CA GLU A 102 7.30 4.52 5.12
C GLU A 102 7.06 3.84 3.77
N TRP A 103 6.54 2.61 3.76
CA TRP A 103 6.23 1.87 2.55
C TRP A 103 5.15 2.59 1.71
N VAL A 104 4.08 3.07 2.35
CA VAL A 104 3.00 3.78 1.65
C VAL A 104 3.49 5.13 1.11
N SER A 105 4.30 5.89 1.86
CA SER A 105 4.87 7.15 1.37
C SER A 105 5.75 6.96 0.13
N ARG A 106 6.58 5.90 0.10
CA ARG A 106 7.38 5.57 -1.08
C ARG A 106 6.48 5.16 -2.26
N THR A 107 5.46 4.35 -1.99
CA THR A 107 4.48 3.94 -3.01
C THR A 107 3.74 5.15 -3.60
N GLU A 108 3.34 6.12 -2.78
CA GLU A 108 2.75 7.38 -3.26
C GLU A 108 3.72 8.14 -4.17
N ALA A 109 4.99 8.29 -3.77
CA ALA A 109 6.01 8.98 -4.55
C ALA A 109 6.27 8.29 -5.91
N ASP A 110 6.39 6.96 -5.92
CA ASP A 110 6.62 6.18 -7.14
C ASP A 110 5.43 6.28 -8.10
N LEU A 111 4.20 6.19 -7.58
CA LEU A 111 2.99 6.37 -8.38
C LEU A 111 2.84 7.82 -8.89
N GLY A 112 3.34 8.80 -8.13
CA GLY A 112 3.38 10.20 -8.53
C GLY A 112 4.27 10.45 -9.75
N GLN A 113 5.34 9.66 -9.93
CA GLN A 113 6.19 9.70 -11.12
C GLN A 113 5.48 9.14 -12.37
N LEU A 114 4.56 8.20 -12.18
CA LEU A 114 3.78 7.61 -13.26
C LEU A 114 2.56 8.45 -13.65
N ALA A 115 2.16 9.39 -12.79
CA ALA A 115 1.01 10.24 -13.04
C ALA A 115 1.31 11.22 -14.20
N PRO A 116 0.38 11.42 -15.15
CA PRO A 116 0.58 12.36 -16.25
C PRO A 116 0.78 13.78 -15.69
N GLY A 117 2.00 14.32 -15.85
CA GLY A 117 2.42 15.64 -15.33
C GLY A 117 3.50 15.64 -14.25
N GLY A 118 4.12 14.50 -13.91
CA GLY A 118 5.29 14.45 -13.02
C GLY A 118 6.53 15.18 -13.60
N PRO A 119 7.43 15.72 -12.76
CA PRO A 119 8.66 16.36 -13.25
C PRO A 119 9.53 15.31 -13.95
N ALA A 120 9.89 15.61 -15.20
CA ALA A 120 10.81 14.82 -16.02
C ALA A 120 12.25 14.87 -15.50
#